data_AF-A0AA40P0Y4-F1
#
_entry.id   AF-A0AA40P0Y4-F1
#
_cell.length_a   1.000
_cell.length_b   1.000
_cell.length_c   1.000
_cell.angle_alpha   90.00
_cell.angle_beta   90.00
_cell.angle_gamma   90.00
#
_symmetry.space_group_name_H-M   'P 1'
#
loop_
_entity.id
_entity.type
_entity.pdbx_description
1 polymer ?
#
loop_
_entity_poly.entity_id
_entity_poly.type
_entity_poly.pdbx_seq_one_letter_code
_entity_poly.pdbx_strand_id
1 'polypeptide(L)'
;MTYGIRGAASTSAYHTQTQPFAELKLDQRQLQEKTERLKEKGYFTVPMSETTRSYLHQQSSLSNPAWRNGPIGRIVDLQTTEHERPMTKVAKDIATSLTGREQQLRPHEFQLRRVDNPRSEKWHQDRAPLKVICISAIEGRGTEFVKSTESKAVFTHGQYAEMVPLDAEAVQQKIKVAKSDRFYFFAGKGITEESIPKLVHRSPEETGRSIFMARWK
;
A
#
# COMPACT_ATOMS: atom_id res chain seq x y z
N MET A 1 33.91 -34.75 -48.46
CA MET A 1 33.86 -34.87 -46.99
C MET A 1 34.04 -33.46 -46.42
N THR A 2 32.98 -32.74 -46.00
CA THR A 2 32.45 -32.66 -44.60
C THR A 2 33.57 -32.46 -43.60
N TYR A 3 33.65 -31.38 -42.81
CA TYR A 3 32.77 -30.88 -41.74
C TYR A 3 32.85 -29.34 -41.69
N GLY A 4 31.88 -28.50 -41.26
CA GLY A 4 30.76 -28.67 -40.33
C GLY A 4 30.84 -27.55 -39.27
N ILE A 5 29.94 -26.56 -39.36
CA ILE A 5 29.76 -25.46 -38.40
C ILE A 5 29.19 -26.03 -37.08
N ARG A 6 29.65 -25.54 -35.91
CA ARG A 6 28.87 -25.10 -34.72
C ARG A 6 29.59 -25.41 -33.41
N GLY A 7 29.61 -24.43 -32.49
CA GLY A 7 30.08 -24.64 -31.12
C GLY A 7 29.94 -23.42 -30.22
N ALA A 8 28.74 -22.83 -30.16
CA ALA A 8 28.16 -22.08 -29.05
C ALA A 8 28.97 -20.91 -28.42
N ALA A 9 28.62 -19.68 -28.82
CA ALA A 9 28.65 -18.53 -27.91
C ALA A 9 27.83 -18.87 -26.66
N SER A 10 28.45 -18.74 -25.48
CA SER A 10 27.76 -18.83 -24.20
C SER A 10 26.63 -17.80 -24.19
N THR A 11 25.39 -18.25 -24.24
CA THR A 11 24.27 -17.42 -23.82
C THR A 11 24.47 -17.17 -22.33
N SER A 12 25.07 -16.03 -22.00
CA SER A 12 25.04 -15.47 -20.66
C SER A 12 23.60 -15.53 -20.20
N ALA A 13 23.33 -16.38 -19.21
CA ALA A 13 22.13 -16.31 -18.43
C ALA A 13 22.21 -14.98 -17.68
N TYR A 14 21.79 -13.90 -18.34
CA TYR A 14 21.35 -12.71 -17.66
C TYR A 14 20.18 -13.18 -16.80
N HIS A 15 20.47 -13.57 -15.56
CA HIS A 15 19.48 -13.53 -14.51
C HIS A 15 18.95 -12.11 -14.53
N THR A 16 17.80 -11.92 -15.18
CA THR A 16 17.04 -10.68 -15.11
C THR A 16 16.68 -10.54 -13.65
N GLN A 17 17.47 -9.75 -12.91
CA GLN A 17 17.12 -9.38 -11.55
C GLN A 17 15.71 -8.80 -11.62
N THR A 18 14.78 -9.47 -10.94
CA THR A 18 13.39 -9.02 -10.90
C THR A 18 13.40 -7.60 -10.34
N GLN A 19 12.82 -6.65 -11.06
CA GLN A 19 12.78 -5.27 -10.57
C GLN A 19 11.87 -5.17 -9.33
N PRO A 20 12.17 -4.27 -8.37
CA PRO A 20 11.25 -3.97 -7.28
C PRO A 20 9.84 -3.64 -7.79
N PHE A 21 8.83 -4.04 -7.01
CA PHE A 21 7.41 -3.84 -7.26
C PHE A 21 6.85 -4.57 -8.50
N ALA A 22 7.58 -5.53 -9.07
CA ALA A 22 7.08 -6.31 -10.21
C ALA A 22 5.73 -7.00 -9.91
N GLU A 23 5.52 -7.46 -8.67
CA GLU A 23 4.26 -8.07 -8.20
C GLU A 23 3.04 -7.13 -8.26
N LEU A 24 3.28 -5.82 -8.33
CA LEU A 24 2.22 -4.82 -8.41
C LEU A 24 1.77 -4.55 -9.84
N LYS A 25 2.49 -5.06 -10.85
CA LYS A 25 2.08 -5.00 -12.26
C LYS A 25 0.99 -6.03 -12.51
N LEU A 26 -0.25 -5.66 -12.17
CA LEU A 26 -1.40 -6.55 -12.28
C LEU A 26 -1.79 -6.75 -13.75
N ASP A 27 -1.96 -8.00 -14.16
CA ASP A 27 -2.63 -8.31 -15.43
C ASP A 27 -4.14 -8.04 -15.37
N GLN A 28 -4.83 -8.13 -16.51
CA GLN A 28 -6.25 -7.81 -16.60
C GLN A 28 -7.14 -8.71 -15.71
N ARG A 29 -6.80 -10.00 -15.60
CA ARG A 29 -7.55 -10.95 -14.76
C ARG A 29 -7.36 -10.64 -13.28
N GLN A 30 -6.11 -10.41 -12.89
CA GLN A 30 -5.76 -10.01 -11.52
C GLN A 30 -6.45 -8.70 -11.16
N LEU A 31 -6.40 -7.69 -12.04
CA LEU A 31 -7.04 -6.41 -11.83
C LEU A 31 -8.54 -6.57 -11.57
N GLN A 32 -9.23 -7.38 -12.37
CA GLN A 32 -10.66 -7.65 -12.19
C GLN A 32 -10.93 -8.31 -10.83
N GLU A 33 -10.20 -9.38 -10.49
CA GLU A 33 -10.35 -10.06 -9.19
C GLU A 33 -10.08 -9.13 -8.00
N LYS A 34 -9.02 -8.31 -8.08
CA LYS A 34 -8.66 -7.36 -7.00
C LYS A 34 -9.68 -6.24 -6.88
N THR A 35 -10.22 -5.77 -8.01
CA THR A 35 -11.24 -4.70 -8.03
C THR A 35 -12.56 -5.18 -7.42
N GLU A 36 -13.00 -6.41 -7.72
CA GLU A 36 -14.19 -6.98 -7.09
C GLU A 36 -14.00 -7.18 -5.59
N ARG A 37 -12.82 -7.64 -5.14
CA ARG A 37 -12.49 -7.68 -3.72
C ARG A 37 -12.51 -6.31 -3.06
N LEU A 38 -12.07 -5.27 -3.77
CA LEU A 38 -12.11 -3.90 -3.27
C LEU A 38 -13.56 -3.45 -3.05
N LYS A 39 -14.47 -3.71 -4.00
CA LYS A 39 -15.90 -3.44 -3.86
C LYS A 39 -16.53 -4.20 -2.69
N GLU A 40 -16.18 -5.46 -2.52
CA GLU A 40 -16.72 -6.32 -1.46
C GLU A 40 -16.21 -5.93 -0.05
N LYS A 41 -14.90 -5.70 0.09
CA LYS A 41 -14.22 -5.63 1.39
C LYS A 41 -13.69 -4.24 1.75
N GLY A 42 -13.64 -3.32 0.79
CA GLY A 42 -12.97 -2.03 0.91
C GLY A 42 -11.46 -2.07 0.69
N TYR A 43 -10.88 -3.27 0.58
CA TYR A 43 -9.43 -3.46 0.39
C TYR A 43 -9.11 -4.78 -0.31
N PHE A 44 -7.92 -4.84 -0.90
CA PHE A 44 -7.29 -6.09 -1.28
C PHE A 44 -5.81 -6.07 -0.92
N THR A 45 -5.16 -7.24 -0.99
CA THR A 45 -3.73 -7.35 -0.73
C THR A 45 -2.96 -8.01 -1.87
N VAL A 46 -1.70 -7.64 -2.01
CA VAL A 46 -0.72 -8.26 -2.91
C VAL A 46 0.50 -8.68 -2.07
N PRO A 47 0.88 -9.97 -2.05
CA PRO A 47 2.09 -10.42 -1.35
C PRO A 47 3.32 -9.68 -1.88
N MET A 48 4.19 -9.24 -0.97
CA MET A 48 5.43 -8.56 -1.31
C MET A 48 6.50 -9.59 -1.69
N SER A 49 7.16 -9.38 -2.82
CA SER A 49 8.29 -10.21 -3.23
C SER A 49 9.52 -9.95 -2.35
N GLU A 50 10.42 -10.93 -2.26
CA GLU A 50 11.66 -10.75 -1.49
C GLU A 50 12.54 -9.64 -2.08
N THR A 51 12.52 -9.47 -3.40
CA THR A 51 13.22 -8.37 -4.08
C THR A 51 12.68 -7.01 -3.63
N THR A 52 11.36 -6.82 -3.65
CA THR A 52 10.74 -5.56 -3.20
C THR A 52 10.98 -5.33 -1.72
N ARG A 53 10.86 -6.37 -0.90
CA ARG A 53 11.16 -6.31 0.54
C ARG A 53 12.59 -5.85 0.78
N SER A 54 13.56 -6.52 0.17
CA SER A 54 14.98 -6.17 0.27
C SER A 54 15.26 -4.75 -0.18
N TYR A 55 14.68 -4.30 -1.30
CA TYR A 55 14.79 -2.92 -1.77
C TYR A 55 14.24 -1.91 -0.75
N LEU A 56 13.00 -2.11 -0.29
CA LEU A 56 12.37 -1.21 0.67
C LEU A 56 13.12 -1.18 2.01
N HIS A 57 13.61 -2.32 2.50
CA HIS A 57 14.47 -2.36 3.70
C HIS A 57 15.80 -1.63 3.46
N GLN A 58 16.49 -1.84 2.34
CA GLN A 58 17.73 -1.08 2.07
C GLN A 58 17.52 0.44 2.14
N GLN A 59 16.36 0.91 1.69
CA GLN A 59 15.99 2.32 1.73
C GLN A 59 15.48 2.82 3.10
N SER A 60 14.94 1.94 3.95
CA SER A 60 14.22 2.34 5.18
C SER A 60 14.51 1.49 6.43
N SER A 61 15.63 0.78 6.43
CA SER A 61 15.97 -0.13 7.53
C SER A 61 16.47 0.60 8.76
N LEU A 62 15.96 0.24 9.93
CA LEU A 62 16.51 0.60 11.25
C LEU A 62 17.90 -0.02 11.47
N SER A 63 18.31 -1.02 10.68
CA SER A 63 19.70 -1.49 10.63
C SER A 63 20.63 -0.57 9.83
N ASN A 64 20.10 0.36 9.01
CA ASN A 64 20.89 1.41 8.36
C ASN A 64 21.10 2.57 9.36
N PRO A 65 22.33 2.84 9.83
CA PRO A 65 22.59 3.89 10.82
C PRO A 65 22.17 5.29 10.37
N ALA A 66 22.28 5.60 9.07
CA ALA A 66 21.87 6.90 8.53
C ALA A 66 20.34 7.10 8.57
N TRP A 67 19.58 6.01 8.50
CA TRP A 67 18.13 6.01 8.66
C TRP A 67 17.74 6.02 10.14
N ARG A 68 18.33 5.12 10.94
CA ARG A 68 18.11 4.99 12.40
C ARG A 68 18.42 6.26 13.18
N ASN A 69 19.51 6.95 12.83
CA ASN A 69 19.93 8.17 13.50
C ASN A 69 19.32 9.44 12.87
N GLY A 70 18.56 9.30 11.78
CA GLY A 70 17.78 10.41 11.23
C GLY A 70 16.64 10.83 12.18
N PRO A 71 16.05 12.02 12.00
CA PRO A 71 14.90 12.43 12.79
C PRO A 71 13.72 11.48 12.55
N ILE A 72 12.95 11.20 13.61
CA ILE A 72 11.63 10.59 13.45
C ILE A 72 10.78 11.57 12.62
N GLY A 73 9.96 11.06 11.70
CA GLY A 73 9.19 11.88 10.75
C GLY A 73 9.86 12.05 9.39
N ARG A 74 11.05 11.47 9.22
CA ARG A 74 11.76 11.46 7.92
C ARG A 74 10.89 10.85 6.82
N ILE A 75 10.82 11.56 5.70
CA ILE A 75 10.17 11.12 4.46
C ILE A 75 11.24 11.01 3.37
N VAL A 76 11.25 9.90 2.66
CA VAL A 76 12.01 9.70 1.42
C VAL A 76 11.02 9.60 0.29
N ASP A 77 11.12 10.54 -0.65
CA ASP A 77 10.28 10.52 -1.84
C ASP A 77 10.89 9.61 -2.91
N LEU A 78 10.11 8.62 -3.34
CA LEU A 78 10.44 7.66 -4.36
C LEU A 78 9.72 8.00 -5.70
N GLN A 79 8.99 9.12 -5.79
CA GLN A 79 8.30 9.56 -7.02
C GLN A 79 9.24 9.78 -8.20
N THR A 80 10.52 10.09 -7.95
CA THR A 80 11.52 10.32 -9.00
C THR A 80 12.08 9.03 -9.59
N THR A 81 11.63 7.87 -9.12
CA THR A 81 12.12 6.55 -9.57
C THR A 81 11.32 6.01 -10.73
N GLU A 82 11.94 5.10 -11.51
CA GLU A 82 11.26 4.38 -12.59
C GLU A 82 10.14 3.44 -12.08
N HIS A 83 10.11 3.15 -10.78
CA HIS A 83 9.14 2.26 -10.14
C HIS A 83 7.75 2.87 -9.97
N GLU A 84 7.65 4.20 -9.91
CA GLU A 84 6.37 4.90 -9.68
C GLU A 84 5.43 4.80 -10.88
N ARG A 85 5.95 4.93 -12.11
CA ARG A 85 5.14 4.95 -13.34
C ARG A 85 4.28 3.68 -13.52
N PRO A 86 4.81 2.45 -13.41
CA PRO A 86 4.00 1.23 -13.52
C PRO A 86 2.88 1.16 -12.48
N MET A 87 3.14 1.59 -11.25
CA MET A 87 2.13 1.59 -10.19
C MET A 87 1.05 2.64 -10.43
N THR A 88 1.41 3.81 -10.95
CA THR A 88 0.44 4.83 -11.36
C THR A 88 -0.48 4.31 -12.46
N LYS A 89 0.03 3.51 -13.41
CA LYS A 89 -0.83 2.82 -14.38
C LYS A 89 -1.83 1.88 -13.68
N VAL A 90 -1.37 1.04 -12.77
CA VAL A 90 -2.24 0.11 -12.02
C VAL A 90 -3.30 0.85 -11.20
N ALA A 91 -2.94 1.96 -10.54
CA ALA A 91 -3.89 2.80 -9.82
C ALA A 91 -4.96 3.39 -10.76
N LYS A 92 -4.57 3.84 -11.97
CA LYS A 92 -5.52 4.32 -12.99
C LYS A 92 -6.46 3.22 -13.45
N ASP A 93 -5.92 2.02 -13.70
CA ASP A 93 -6.69 0.86 -14.14
C ASP A 93 -7.71 0.44 -13.06
N ILE A 94 -7.31 0.43 -11.78
CA ILE A 94 -8.21 0.19 -10.64
C ILE A 94 -9.31 1.25 -10.60
N ALA A 95 -8.94 2.54 -10.63
CA ALA A 95 -9.91 3.61 -10.51
C ALA A 95 -10.88 3.67 -11.71
N THR A 96 -10.40 3.33 -12.90
CA THR A 96 -11.22 3.23 -14.12
C THR A 96 -12.20 2.08 -13.99
N SER A 97 -11.73 0.90 -13.53
CA SER A 97 -12.59 -0.27 -13.32
C SER A 97 -13.68 -0.03 -12.25
N LEU A 98 -13.36 0.73 -11.20
CA LEU A 98 -14.32 1.08 -10.14
C LEU A 98 -15.34 2.13 -10.56
N THR A 99 -14.94 3.09 -11.41
CA THR A 99 -15.80 4.23 -11.78
C THR A 99 -16.49 4.05 -13.14
N GLY A 100 -16.09 3.06 -13.93
CA GLY A 100 -16.57 2.84 -15.30
C GLY A 100 -16.11 3.90 -16.32
N ARG A 101 -15.25 4.84 -15.92
CA ARG A 101 -14.76 5.93 -16.78
C ARG A 101 -13.27 6.12 -16.59
N GLU A 102 -12.56 6.44 -17.66
CA GLU A 102 -11.12 6.64 -17.62
C GLU A 102 -10.76 7.73 -16.58
N GLN A 103 -9.82 7.39 -15.68
CA GLN A 103 -9.38 8.29 -14.63
C GLN A 103 -7.99 8.85 -14.94
N GLN A 104 -7.89 10.18 -14.98
CA GLN A 104 -6.59 10.84 -14.89
C GLN A 104 -6.16 10.88 -13.42
N LEU A 105 -5.29 9.93 -13.04
CA LEU A 105 -4.61 9.95 -11.75
C LEU A 105 -3.18 10.45 -11.87
N ARG A 106 -2.74 11.16 -10.83
CA ARG A 106 -1.35 11.55 -10.63
C ARG A 106 -0.86 10.99 -9.30
N PRO A 107 0.41 10.56 -9.19
CA PRO A 107 1.00 10.28 -7.89
C PRO A 107 0.89 11.55 -7.04
N HIS A 108 0.34 11.41 -5.84
CA HIS A 108 0.38 12.45 -4.82
C HIS A 108 1.49 12.16 -3.83
N GLU A 109 1.62 10.89 -3.44
CA GLU A 109 2.63 10.39 -2.53
C GLU A 109 3.15 9.07 -3.11
N PHE A 110 4.46 8.87 -3.04
CA PHE A 110 5.09 7.59 -3.34
C PHE A 110 6.38 7.53 -2.52
N GLN A 111 6.25 7.19 -1.24
CA GLN A 111 7.20 7.59 -0.22
C GLN A 111 7.47 6.46 0.79
N LEU A 112 8.69 6.45 1.30
CA LEU A 112 9.06 5.77 2.53
C LEU A 112 9.02 6.76 3.69
N ARG A 113 8.39 6.35 4.80
CA ARG A 113 8.18 7.22 5.96
C ARG A 113 8.66 6.54 7.22
N ARG A 114 9.48 7.23 8.01
CA ARG A 114 9.69 6.92 9.41
C ARG A 114 8.63 7.64 10.23
N VAL A 115 7.71 6.90 10.83
CA VAL A 115 6.51 7.48 11.43
C VAL A 115 6.84 8.12 12.78
N ASP A 116 6.46 9.39 12.94
CA ASP A 116 6.64 10.21 14.15
C ASP A 116 5.35 10.48 14.92
N ASN A 117 4.21 10.16 14.33
CA ASN A 117 3.05 10.99 14.57
C ASN A 117 2.02 10.36 15.52
N PRO A 118 1.89 10.81 16.78
CA PRO A 118 0.85 10.36 17.69
C PRO A 118 -0.56 10.77 17.21
N ARG A 119 -0.70 11.82 16.39
CA ARG A 119 -2.02 12.20 15.83
C ARG A 119 -2.63 11.12 14.92
N SER A 120 -1.81 10.22 14.39
CA SER A 120 -2.28 9.13 13.52
C SER A 120 -2.78 7.90 14.29
N GLU A 121 -2.70 7.91 15.63
CA GLU A 121 -3.20 6.85 16.53
C GLU A 121 -4.71 6.93 16.74
N LYS A 122 -5.34 8.04 16.37
CA LYS A 122 -6.79 8.15 16.38
C LYS A 122 -7.40 7.35 15.23
N TRP A 123 -8.44 6.59 15.55
CA TRP A 123 -9.27 5.92 14.55
C TRP A 123 -9.91 6.95 13.61
N HIS A 124 -9.78 6.73 12.32
CA HIS A 124 -10.33 7.62 11.30
C HIS A 124 -10.73 6.88 10.03
N GLN A 125 -11.49 7.58 9.18
CA GLN A 125 -11.73 7.22 7.78
C GLN A 125 -11.21 8.34 6.89
N ASP A 126 -10.43 8.01 5.85
CA ASP A 126 -9.87 9.02 4.94
C ASP A 126 -10.96 9.92 4.33
N ARG A 127 -10.82 11.24 4.55
CA ARG A 127 -11.79 12.26 4.06
C ARG A 127 -11.33 13.05 2.84
N ALA A 128 -10.04 13.08 2.52
CA ALA A 128 -9.55 13.76 1.34
C ALA A 128 -9.74 12.87 0.09
N PRO A 129 -10.01 13.45 -1.10
CA PRO A 129 -10.14 12.68 -2.33
C PRO A 129 -8.76 12.15 -2.75
N LEU A 130 -8.42 10.99 -2.21
CA LEU A 130 -7.34 10.13 -2.66
C LEU A 130 -8.04 8.95 -3.31
N LYS A 131 -7.87 8.78 -4.62
CA LYS A 131 -8.66 7.79 -5.34
C LYS A 131 -8.20 6.38 -4.95
N VAL A 132 -6.90 6.13 -5.05
CA VAL A 132 -6.29 4.84 -4.69
C VAL A 132 -5.19 5.10 -3.66
N ILE A 133 -5.07 4.20 -2.69
CA ILE A 133 -4.03 4.21 -1.65
C ILE A 133 -3.40 2.81 -1.63
N CYS A 134 -2.08 2.75 -1.58
CA CYS A 134 -1.30 1.54 -1.35
C CYS A 134 -0.38 1.76 -0.16
N ILE A 135 -0.43 0.89 0.84
CA ILE A 135 0.42 0.99 2.03
C ILE A 135 1.04 -0.38 2.35
N SER A 136 2.24 -0.36 2.92
CA SER A 136 2.84 -1.53 3.57
C SER A 136 3.60 -1.10 4.81
N ALA A 137 3.57 -1.94 5.84
CA ALA A 137 4.57 -1.90 6.90
C ALA A 137 5.87 -2.47 6.35
N ILE A 138 6.98 -1.78 6.58
CA ILE A 138 8.32 -2.27 6.24
C ILE A 138 9.02 -2.73 7.52
N GLU A 139 9.00 -1.90 8.56
CA GLU A 139 9.44 -2.27 9.90
C GLU A 139 8.47 -1.80 10.96
N GLY A 140 8.36 -2.59 12.03
CA GLY A 140 7.37 -2.39 13.08
C GLY A 140 5.98 -2.90 12.70
N ARG A 141 5.01 -2.61 13.57
CA ARG A 141 3.63 -3.07 13.40
C ARG A 141 2.92 -2.32 12.27
N GLY A 142 2.11 -3.05 11.52
CA GLY A 142 1.29 -2.47 10.46
C GLY A 142 0.07 -1.71 10.97
N THR A 143 -0.52 -0.92 10.08
CA THR A 143 -1.76 -0.17 10.32
C THR A 143 -2.83 -1.08 10.91
N GLU A 144 -3.47 -0.60 11.97
CA GLU A 144 -4.63 -1.25 12.56
C GLU A 144 -5.88 -0.82 11.83
N PHE A 145 -6.77 -1.76 11.55
CA PHE A 145 -8.02 -1.46 10.85
C PHE A 145 -9.15 -2.36 11.35
N VAL A 146 -10.37 -1.85 11.23
CA VAL A 146 -11.61 -2.58 11.43
C VAL A 146 -12.37 -2.59 10.11
N LYS A 147 -12.91 -3.74 9.73
CA LYS A 147 -13.66 -3.88 8.48
C LYS A 147 -14.90 -3.00 8.52
N SER A 148 -15.28 -2.45 7.37
CA SER A 148 -16.43 -1.55 7.26
C SER A 148 -17.76 -2.17 7.77
N THR A 149 -17.94 -3.47 7.57
CA THR A 149 -19.12 -4.22 8.05
C THR A 149 -19.18 -4.33 9.57
N GLU A 150 -18.02 -4.35 10.23
CA GLU A 150 -17.89 -4.47 11.68
C GLU A 150 -17.85 -3.08 12.33
N SER A 151 -17.29 -2.09 11.64
CA SER A 151 -17.03 -0.77 12.20
C SER A 151 -18.30 0.00 12.55
N LYS A 152 -19.40 -0.21 11.82
CA LYS A 152 -20.69 0.47 12.08
C LYS A 152 -21.29 0.14 13.44
N ALA A 153 -20.94 -1.02 14.01
CA ALA A 153 -21.46 -1.47 15.30
C ALA A 153 -20.61 -0.98 16.49
N VAL A 154 -19.35 -0.59 16.25
CA VAL A 154 -18.37 -0.30 17.32
C VAL A 154 -17.76 1.09 17.24
N PHE A 155 -18.06 1.87 16.19
CA PHE A 155 -17.64 3.26 16.05
C PHE A 155 -18.82 4.17 15.74
N THR A 156 -18.72 5.42 16.22
CA THR A 156 -19.54 6.54 15.77
C THR A 156 -18.68 7.62 15.10
N HIS A 157 -19.31 8.51 14.34
CA HIS A 157 -18.60 9.62 13.70
C HIS A 157 -18.26 10.71 14.72
N GLY A 158 -16.98 11.05 14.82
CA GLY A 158 -16.49 12.24 15.50
C GLY A 158 -16.30 13.42 14.55
N GLN A 159 -15.56 14.43 15.02
CA GLN A 159 -15.20 15.59 14.21
C GLN A 159 -14.09 15.24 13.20
N TYR A 160 -14.04 15.95 12.08
CA TYR A 160 -12.87 15.97 11.16
C TYR A 160 -12.23 14.60 10.82
N ALA A 161 -13.02 13.58 10.47
CA ALA A 161 -12.64 12.22 10.04
C ALA A 161 -12.47 11.20 11.16
N GLU A 162 -12.48 11.66 12.40
CA GLU A 162 -12.38 10.82 13.58
C GLU A 162 -13.55 9.84 13.66
N MET A 163 -13.21 8.61 14.03
CA MET A 163 -14.16 7.55 14.35
C MET A 163 -13.98 7.25 15.82
N VAL A 164 -14.99 7.56 16.62
CA VAL A 164 -14.91 7.42 18.08
C VAL A 164 -15.36 6.01 18.45
N PRO A 165 -14.54 5.21 19.16
CA PRO A 165 -14.96 3.92 19.70
C PRO A 165 -16.19 4.09 20.61
N LEU A 166 -17.23 3.28 20.39
CA LEU A 166 -18.36 3.19 21.31
C LEU A 166 -18.01 2.33 22.53
N ASP A 167 -17.21 1.30 22.32
CA ASP A 167 -16.70 0.37 23.32
C ASP A 167 -15.29 -0.09 22.91
N ALA A 168 -14.31 0.19 23.77
CA ALA A 168 -12.91 -0.14 23.51
C ALA A 168 -12.66 -1.66 23.47
N GLU A 169 -13.34 -2.45 24.30
CA GLU A 169 -13.18 -3.91 24.33
C GLU A 169 -13.76 -4.54 23.06
N ALA A 170 -14.95 -4.09 22.67
CA ALA A 170 -15.58 -4.54 21.43
C ALA A 170 -14.71 -4.19 20.21
N VAL A 171 -14.10 -2.99 20.17
CA VAL A 171 -13.15 -2.62 19.11
C VAL A 171 -11.96 -3.56 19.12
N GLN A 172 -11.34 -3.81 20.28
CA GLN A 172 -10.14 -4.66 20.41
C GLN A 172 -10.33 -6.06 19.82
N GLN A 173 -11.52 -6.66 19.99
CA GLN A 173 -11.86 -7.97 19.43
C GLN A 173 -11.98 -7.96 17.89
N LYS A 174 -12.18 -6.79 17.28
CA LYS A 174 -12.37 -6.60 15.84
C LYS A 174 -11.13 -6.08 15.13
N ILE A 175 -10.12 -5.59 15.85
CA ILE A 175 -8.89 -5.06 15.26
C ILE A 175 -8.23 -6.13 14.40
N LYS A 176 -7.88 -5.72 13.18
CA LYS A 176 -6.95 -6.43 12.31
C LYS A 176 -5.69 -5.58 12.17
N VAL A 177 -4.54 -6.26 12.10
CA VAL A 177 -3.25 -5.62 11.86
C VAL A 177 -2.83 -5.94 10.44
N ALA A 178 -2.43 -4.91 9.70
CA ALA A 178 -1.85 -5.08 8.37
C ALA A 178 -0.55 -5.89 8.49
N LYS A 179 -0.46 -7.00 7.74
CA LYS A 179 0.74 -7.85 7.73
C LYS A 179 1.86 -7.14 6.97
N SER A 180 3.10 -7.29 7.45
CA SER A 180 4.30 -6.70 6.83
C SER A 180 4.74 -7.38 5.54
N ASP A 181 4.19 -8.55 5.22
CA ASP A 181 4.53 -9.35 4.04
C ASP A 181 3.77 -8.95 2.78
N ARG A 182 3.03 -7.83 2.78
CA ARG A 182 2.09 -7.51 1.71
C ARG A 182 1.77 -6.03 1.59
N PHE A 183 1.45 -5.62 0.37
CA PHE A 183 0.81 -4.35 0.08
C PHE A 183 -0.69 -4.44 0.33
N TYR A 184 -1.24 -3.40 0.93
CA TYR A 184 -2.67 -3.21 1.10
C TYR A 184 -3.14 -2.06 0.21
N PHE A 185 -4.11 -2.34 -0.66
CA PHE A 185 -4.75 -1.36 -1.51
C PHE A 185 -6.14 -0.99 -0.98
N PHE A 186 -6.46 0.29 -1.01
CA PHE A 186 -7.75 0.85 -0.60
C PHE A 186 -8.26 1.83 -1.65
N ALA A 187 -9.59 1.91 -1.79
CA ALA A 187 -10.21 3.05 -2.46
C ALA A 187 -10.43 4.17 -1.44
N GLY A 188 -9.81 5.33 -1.63
CA GLY A 188 -10.12 6.48 -0.80
C GLY A 188 -11.40 7.19 -1.29
N LYS A 189 -11.71 8.34 -0.69
CA LYS A 189 -13.02 9.00 -0.83
C LYS A 189 -13.36 9.41 -2.27
N GLY A 190 -12.36 9.72 -3.11
CA GLY A 190 -12.58 10.19 -4.49
C GLY A 190 -13.03 9.11 -5.49
N ILE A 191 -13.14 7.85 -5.08
CA ILE A 191 -13.70 6.76 -5.88
C ILE A 191 -15.04 6.35 -5.26
N THR A 192 -16.11 6.52 -6.06
CA THR A 192 -17.49 6.08 -5.85
C THR A 192 -17.86 5.90 -4.37
N GLU A 193 -18.21 7.02 -3.72
CA GLU A 193 -18.45 7.09 -2.26
C GLU A 193 -19.49 6.08 -1.75
N GLU A 194 -20.47 5.74 -2.59
CA GLU A 194 -21.60 4.89 -2.23
C GLU A 194 -21.32 3.37 -2.36
N SER A 195 -20.30 2.97 -3.11
CA SER A 195 -20.14 1.56 -3.54
C SER A 195 -18.93 0.83 -2.99
N ILE A 196 -17.99 1.53 -2.33
CA ILE A 196 -16.79 0.88 -1.79
C ILE A 196 -16.71 1.08 -0.27
N PRO A 197 -16.78 -0.01 0.52
CA PRO A 197 -16.72 0.07 1.97
C PRO A 197 -15.46 0.77 2.45
N LYS A 198 -15.59 1.80 3.29
CA LYS A 198 -14.44 2.50 3.87
C LYS A 198 -14.03 1.85 5.18
N LEU A 199 -12.73 1.60 5.33
CA LEU A 199 -12.17 1.04 6.55
C LEU A 199 -11.92 2.12 7.59
N VAL A 200 -12.29 1.83 8.84
CA VAL A 200 -11.84 2.60 9.99
C VAL A 200 -10.45 2.11 10.35
N HIS A 201 -9.47 3.00 10.38
CA HIS A 201 -8.08 2.62 10.58
C HIS A 201 -7.31 3.64 11.42
N ARG A 202 -6.18 3.19 11.98
CA ARG A 202 -5.22 4.02 12.71
C ARG A 202 -3.81 3.47 12.57
N SER A 203 -2.83 4.32 12.78
CA SER A 203 -1.48 3.87 13.09
C SER A 203 -1.47 3.14 14.44
N PRO A 204 -0.72 2.05 14.58
CA PRO A 204 -0.45 1.48 15.90
C PRO A 204 0.33 2.49 16.76
N GLU A 205 0.15 2.39 18.07
CA GLU A 205 0.91 3.12 19.11
C GLU A 205 2.34 2.56 19.19
N GLU A 206 3.14 2.87 18.16
CA GLU A 206 4.53 2.43 18.03
C GLU A 206 5.34 3.51 17.30
N THR A 207 6.45 3.94 17.93
CA THR A 207 7.35 4.94 17.37
C THR A 207 8.46 4.28 16.54
N GLY A 208 9.00 5.02 15.56
CA GLY A 208 10.16 4.56 14.80
C GLY A 208 9.87 3.49 13.74
N ARG A 209 8.62 3.03 13.60
CA ARG A 209 8.17 2.17 12.51
C ARG A 209 8.38 2.82 11.14
N SER A 210 8.63 1.99 10.13
CA SER A 210 8.78 2.44 8.74
C SER A 210 7.67 1.88 7.87
N ILE A 211 7.11 2.74 7.03
CA ILE A 211 6.05 2.37 6.10
C ILE A 211 6.37 2.84 4.69
N PHE A 212 5.92 2.05 3.72
CA PHE A 212 5.75 2.49 2.36
C PHE A 212 4.32 3.03 2.19
N MET A 213 4.18 4.19 1.57
CA MET A 213 2.89 4.83 1.27
C MET A 213 2.91 5.35 -0.15
N ALA A 214 1.97 4.88 -0.97
CA ALA A 214 1.68 5.45 -2.27
C ALA A 214 0.20 5.88 -2.33
N ARG A 215 -0.06 7.09 -2.81
CA ARG A 215 -1.40 7.64 -2.95
C ARG A 215 -1.56 8.38 -4.26
N TRP A 216 -2.75 8.27 -4.85
CA TRP A 216 -3.08 8.89 -6.13
C TRP A 216 -4.32 9.77 -6.02
N LYS A 217 -4.30 10.91 -6.71
CA LYS A 217 -5.42 11.87 -6.80
C LYS A 217 -5.90 12.03 -8.23
#